data_AF-A0AAU5ACQ5-F1
#
_entry.id   AF-A0AAU5ACQ5-F1
#
_cell.length_a   1.000
_cell.length_b   1.000
_cell.length_c   1.000
_cell.angle_alpha   90.00
_cell.angle_beta   90.00
_cell.angle_gamma   90.00
#
_symmetry.space_group_name_H-M   'P 1'
#
loop_
_entity.id
_entity.type
_entity.pdbx_description
1 polymer ?
#
loop_
_entity_poly.entity_id
_entity_poly.type
_entity_poly.pdbx_seq_one_letter_code
_entity_poly.pdbx_strand_id
1 'polypeptide(L)'
;MNSESSVDDSYFDYCPWDFVRRASDEQRAAQAALQRRLAAGGASFGPSCYVSSAAGVFTDVLRLGENSYIAGHAYVTGEVTAGADCTVNPYATVRGRITLGDGVRIGAHSSLLGFNHGFAPDRPVHRQPLTSKGITVGDDVWIGSNVVVLDGVTIGDHCVVGAGAVVTKDLPPWTVAAGNPARPLRDRRGHGSTSAGSPVTAGGPGDAVARFADRARGQAADLLARGWNADTGRYSDRPGAPETVRAHCDAVEIADLLLRSHPPQLAAAEHAERLRALQDPGSGLVPELAPDGSPGVLPGPASDGWIDDGTAEYHVLSVGYALDLLGSRFAHPVHVVRRMTADRLVARLDSLPWRTRAWSAGAWVDCWATGAHRNLELGAEAGAPGALEALFGWLGTRGDPWTGMWGEAVSPAAGRLQLVNGYYRLTRGSFAQFGLQVPYPERVVDTVLDHGVDPRWFAAGRQNACNVLDVAHPLWLAGQQTRHRAAEARAWAEEQLTQALERWRDGAGFGFGPPGEGGSGPGRDPGLQGTEMWLAIIWLLADLAGVADRLGYRPRGVHRPEAAHSPAPRIPAQPIPIDNSL
;
A
#
# COMPACT_ATOMS: atom_id res chain seq x y z
N MET A 1 58.02 -2.21 23.61
CA MET A 1 57.17 -3.36 23.98
C MET A 1 55.74 -2.85 23.96
N ASN A 2 55.03 -3.07 22.85
CA ASN A 2 53.61 -2.73 22.76
C ASN A 2 52.83 -3.81 23.52
N SER A 3 52.17 -3.42 24.59
CA SER A 3 51.17 -4.25 25.27
C SER A 3 49.97 -4.39 24.33
N GLU A 4 49.88 -5.49 23.60
CA GLU A 4 48.60 -5.92 23.02
C GLU A 4 47.63 -6.08 24.20
N SER A 5 46.61 -5.24 24.27
CA SER A 5 45.56 -5.34 25.28
C SER A 5 44.87 -6.70 25.10
N SER A 6 45.14 -7.64 26.00
CA SER A 6 44.48 -8.94 26.03
C SER A 6 42.98 -8.72 26.14
N VAL A 7 42.25 -9.23 25.16
CA VAL A 7 40.80 -9.10 25.11
C VAL A 7 40.22 -10.06 26.16
N ASP A 8 39.34 -9.53 27.03
CA ASP A 8 38.70 -10.31 28.10
C ASP A 8 37.92 -11.51 27.55
N ASP A 9 37.80 -12.58 28.33
CA ASP A 9 37.14 -13.82 27.93
C ASP A 9 35.68 -13.59 27.52
N SER A 10 34.97 -12.72 28.25
CA SER A 10 33.58 -12.39 27.94
C SER A 10 33.41 -11.62 26.63
N TYR A 11 34.48 -11.09 26.03
CA TYR A 11 34.40 -10.41 24.74
C TYR A 11 33.90 -11.34 23.64
N PHE A 12 34.40 -12.58 23.60
CA PHE A 12 34.05 -13.54 22.57
C PHE A 12 32.64 -14.10 22.73
N ASP A 13 32.02 -13.91 23.90
CA ASP A 13 30.60 -14.20 24.10
C ASP A 13 29.71 -13.29 23.25
N TYR A 14 30.12 -12.03 23.02
CA TYR A 14 29.36 -11.06 22.24
C TYR A 14 29.94 -10.79 20.85
N CYS A 15 31.24 -11.05 20.66
CA CYS A 15 31.96 -10.84 19.41
C CYS A 15 32.70 -12.11 18.92
N PRO A 16 32.01 -13.25 18.74
CA PRO A 16 32.63 -14.53 18.41
C PRO A 16 33.35 -14.54 17.04
N TRP A 17 32.95 -13.67 16.11
CA TRP A 17 33.61 -13.53 14.79
C TRP A 17 35.08 -13.08 14.88
N ASP A 18 35.50 -12.51 16.01
CA ASP A 18 36.87 -12.05 16.23
C ASP A 18 37.79 -13.13 16.83
N PHE A 19 37.24 -14.26 17.31
CA PHE A 19 37.97 -15.28 18.06
C PHE A 19 39.18 -15.81 17.29
N VAL A 20 38.97 -16.19 16.02
CA VAL A 20 40.03 -16.77 15.18
C VAL A 20 41.23 -15.82 15.06
N ARG A 21 40.99 -14.51 15.01
CA ARG A 21 42.03 -13.50 14.81
C ARG A 21 42.65 -13.01 16.12
N ARG A 22 41.88 -12.91 17.20
CA ARG A 22 42.26 -12.14 18.40
C ARG A 22 42.42 -12.98 19.67
N ALA A 23 41.99 -14.23 19.68
CA ALA A 23 42.10 -15.08 20.86
C ALA A 23 43.57 -15.44 21.16
N SER A 24 43.93 -15.40 22.44
CA SER A 24 45.19 -15.92 22.95
C SER A 24 45.27 -17.44 22.84
N ASP A 25 46.47 -18.01 22.98
CA ASP A 25 46.65 -19.46 22.98
C ASP A 25 45.90 -20.14 24.13
N GLU A 26 45.81 -19.48 25.29
CA GLU A 26 45.05 -19.95 26.45
C GLU A 26 43.55 -20.00 26.14
N GLN A 27 42.99 -18.95 25.54
CA GLN A 27 41.59 -18.89 25.12
C GLN A 27 41.26 -19.95 24.06
N ARG A 28 42.18 -20.21 23.12
CA ARG A 28 42.06 -21.30 22.14
C ARG A 28 42.08 -22.68 22.80
N ALA A 29 42.95 -22.88 23.78
CA ALA A 29 43.02 -24.13 24.54
C ALA A 29 41.73 -24.37 25.34
N ALA A 30 41.18 -23.32 25.97
CA ALA A 30 39.91 -23.36 26.70
C ALA A 30 38.74 -23.69 25.77
N GLN A 31 38.67 -23.05 24.60
CA GLN A 31 37.66 -23.33 23.58
C GLN A 31 37.72 -24.78 23.08
N ALA A 32 38.93 -25.29 22.83
CA ALA A 32 39.12 -26.69 22.41
C ALA A 32 38.71 -27.67 23.53
N ALA A 33 38.95 -27.35 24.79
CA ALA A 33 38.50 -28.18 25.92
C ALA A 33 36.98 -28.21 26.05
N LEU A 34 36.31 -27.05 25.86
CA LEU A 34 34.86 -26.95 25.83
C LEU A 34 34.25 -27.80 24.69
N GLN A 35 34.79 -27.69 23.49
CA GLN A 35 34.33 -28.48 22.33
C GLN A 35 34.54 -29.98 22.55
N ARG A 36 35.67 -30.42 23.14
CA ARG A 36 35.87 -31.84 23.52
C ARG A 36 34.82 -32.33 24.51
N ARG A 37 34.44 -31.51 25.49
CA ARG A 37 33.41 -31.83 26.48
C ARG A 37 32.03 -31.98 25.81
N LEU A 38 31.67 -31.07 24.91
CA LEU A 38 30.42 -31.15 24.14
C LEU A 38 30.42 -32.35 23.19
N ALA A 39 31.56 -32.67 22.57
CA ALA A 39 31.70 -33.80 21.66
C ALA A 39 31.55 -35.16 22.38
N ALA A 40 32.00 -35.26 23.64
CA ALA A 40 31.72 -36.43 24.47
C ALA A 40 30.21 -36.66 24.72
N GLY A 41 29.40 -35.60 24.58
CA GLY A 41 27.93 -35.64 24.62
C GLY A 41 27.26 -35.80 23.25
N GLY A 42 27.99 -36.11 22.19
CA GLY A 42 27.44 -36.35 20.84
C GLY A 42 27.49 -35.16 19.89
N ALA A 43 28.14 -34.05 20.27
CA ALA A 43 28.35 -32.91 19.37
C ALA A 43 29.49 -33.14 18.36
N SER A 44 29.40 -32.55 17.17
CA SER A 44 30.48 -32.52 16.17
C SER A 44 30.67 -31.10 15.63
N PHE A 45 31.93 -30.69 15.46
CA PHE A 45 32.30 -29.35 15.05
C PHE A 45 33.21 -29.39 13.83
N GLY A 46 32.92 -28.58 12.82
CA GLY A 46 33.83 -28.29 11.73
C GLY A 46 35.00 -27.39 12.17
N PRO A 47 36.01 -27.19 11.30
CA PRO A 47 37.09 -26.24 11.53
C PRO A 47 36.59 -24.85 11.92
N SER A 48 37.35 -24.15 12.77
CA SER A 48 37.08 -22.74 13.13
C SER A 48 35.72 -22.45 13.77
N CYS A 49 35.03 -23.45 14.32
CA CYS A 49 33.81 -23.22 15.09
C CYS A 49 34.09 -22.53 16.43
N TYR A 50 33.14 -21.73 16.90
CA TYR A 50 33.15 -21.17 18.26
C TYR A 50 31.85 -21.48 19.02
N VAL A 51 31.96 -21.77 20.30
CA VAL A 51 30.83 -21.98 21.21
C VAL A 51 31.17 -21.24 22.48
N SER A 52 30.41 -20.21 22.78
CA SER A 52 30.57 -19.42 24.00
C SER A 52 30.40 -20.29 25.25
N SER A 53 31.26 -20.08 26.25
CA SER A 53 31.11 -20.73 27.57
C SER A 53 29.85 -20.28 28.32
N ALA A 54 29.38 -19.06 28.03
CA ALA A 54 28.12 -18.52 28.53
C ALA A 54 26.86 -19.03 27.79
N ALA A 55 26.98 -19.89 26.77
CA ALA A 55 25.82 -20.45 26.06
C ALA A 55 25.24 -21.68 26.80
N GLY A 56 23.92 -21.77 26.86
CA GLY A 56 23.21 -22.93 27.40
C GLY A 56 23.02 -24.00 26.32
N VAL A 57 24.00 -24.88 26.13
CA VAL A 57 23.94 -25.97 25.14
C VAL A 57 23.62 -27.30 25.81
N PHE A 58 22.40 -27.81 25.60
CA PHE A 58 21.89 -29.07 26.14
C PHE A 58 21.18 -29.87 25.03
N THR A 59 21.95 -30.31 24.05
CA THR A 59 21.48 -30.99 22.83
C THR A 59 21.65 -32.49 22.91
N ASP A 60 20.71 -33.25 22.34
CA ASP A 60 20.89 -34.68 22.07
C ASP A 60 21.82 -34.91 20.87
N VAL A 61 21.71 -34.02 19.87
CA VAL A 61 22.57 -33.97 18.68
C VAL A 61 22.90 -32.51 18.38
N LEU A 62 24.18 -32.20 18.29
CA LEU A 62 24.65 -30.90 17.79
C LEU A 62 25.67 -31.13 16.68
N ARG A 63 25.40 -30.61 15.48
CA ARG A 63 26.36 -30.57 14.39
C ARG A 63 26.51 -29.13 13.94
N LEU A 64 27.74 -28.61 13.99
CA LEU A 64 28.08 -27.29 13.45
C LEU A 64 29.11 -27.46 12.35
N GLY A 65 28.79 -26.99 11.14
CA GLY A 65 29.75 -26.91 10.04
C GLY A 65 30.80 -25.84 10.28
N GLU A 66 31.83 -25.81 9.42
CA GLU A 66 32.98 -24.93 9.58
C GLU A 66 32.61 -23.44 9.71
N ASN A 67 33.45 -22.67 10.40
CA ASN A 67 33.28 -21.22 10.62
C ASN A 67 31.94 -20.81 11.28
N SER A 68 31.23 -21.76 11.90
CA SER A 68 29.97 -21.49 12.59
C SER A 68 30.18 -21.12 14.06
N TYR A 69 29.26 -20.36 14.64
CA TYR A 69 29.31 -20.07 16.07
C TYR A 69 27.98 -20.04 16.80
N ILE A 70 28.06 -20.35 18.10
CA ILE A 70 27.01 -20.11 19.10
C ILE A 70 27.55 -19.06 20.09
N ALA A 71 26.91 -17.89 20.10
CA ALA A 71 27.29 -16.76 20.95
C ALA A 71 26.76 -16.91 22.39
N GLY A 72 27.20 -16.01 23.28
CA GLY A 72 26.87 -16.04 24.69
C GLY A 72 25.39 -15.87 24.97
N HIS A 73 24.93 -16.57 26.02
CA HIS A 73 23.54 -16.57 26.46
C HIS A 73 22.53 -17.11 25.45
N ALA A 74 22.98 -17.64 24.30
CA ALA A 74 22.11 -18.43 23.43
C ALA A 74 21.72 -19.74 24.15
N TYR A 75 20.47 -20.17 23.96
CA TYR A 75 19.93 -21.38 24.55
C TYR A 75 19.59 -22.40 23.45
N VAL A 76 20.35 -23.49 23.38
CA VAL A 76 20.29 -24.47 22.29
C VAL A 76 20.02 -25.88 22.85
N THR A 77 18.89 -26.49 22.47
CA THR A 77 18.46 -27.81 23.00
C THR A 77 17.80 -28.69 21.93
N GLY A 78 17.88 -30.01 22.08
CA GLY A 78 17.28 -30.98 21.14
C GLY A 78 18.25 -31.43 20.05
N GLU A 79 17.74 -31.60 18.83
CA GLU A 79 18.50 -32.04 17.65
C GLU A 79 18.75 -30.85 16.71
N VAL A 80 19.97 -30.30 16.72
CA VAL A 80 20.34 -29.13 15.91
C VAL A 80 21.48 -29.48 14.97
N THR A 81 21.25 -29.34 13.68
CA THR A 81 22.27 -29.47 12.63
C THR A 81 22.36 -28.17 11.86
N ALA A 82 23.56 -27.60 11.78
CA ALA A 82 23.85 -26.40 11.01
C ALA A 82 25.01 -26.67 10.03
N GLY A 83 24.88 -26.13 8.83
CA GLY A 83 25.92 -26.14 7.81
C GLY A 83 27.13 -25.28 8.16
N ALA A 84 27.95 -24.98 7.16
CA ALA A 84 29.06 -24.04 7.27
C ALA A 84 28.58 -22.60 7.46
N ASP A 85 29.43 -21.76 8.03
CA ASP A 85 29.21 -20.33 8.18
C ASP A 85 27.85 -19.97 8.83
N CYS A 86 27.40 -20.69 9.86
CA CYS A 86 26.15 -20.38 10.55
C CYS A 86 26.38 -19.58 11.84
N THR A 87 25.44 -18.69 12.18
CA THR A 87 25.57 -17.85 13.39
C THR A 87 24.32 -17.89 14.24
N VAL A 88 24.50 -18.25 15.51
CA VAL A 88 23.48 -18.10 16.57
C VAL A 88 23.92 -16.96 17.48
N ASN A 89 23.31 -15.78 17.32
CA ASN A 89 23.68 -14.58 18.06
C ASN A 89 23.18 -14.56 19.51
N PRO A 90 23.66 -13.63 20.36
CA PRO A 90 23.34 -13.62 21.77
C PRO A 90 21.84 -13.64 22.07
N TYR A 91 21.48 -14.37 23.13
CA TYR A 91 20.10 -14.51 23.62
C TYR A 91 19.12 -15.20 22.65
N ALA A 92 19.58 -15.74 21.52
CA ALA A 92 18.73 -16.55 20.64
C ALA A 92 18.37 -17.88 21.32
N THR A 93 17.16 -18.36 21.08
CA THR A 93 16.63 -19.63 21.59
C THR A 93 16.39 -20.59 20.42
N VAL A 94 17.11 -21.70 20.34
CA VAL A 94 17.01 -22.69 19.26
C VAL A 94 16.69 -24.05 19.88
N ARG A 95 15.45 -24.52 19.73
CA ARG A 95 14.97 -25.69 20.48
C ARG A 95 14.16 -26.65 19.62
N GLY A 96 14.38 -27.95 19.79
CA GLY A 96 13.65 -29.01 19.08
C GLY A 96 14.48 -29.59 17.93
N ARG A 97 13.83 -30.09 16.89
CA ARG A 97 14.47 -30.60 15.67
C ARG A 97 14.67 -29.44 14.69
N ILE A 98 15.90 -28.98 14.50
CA ILE A 98 16.25 -27.82 13.66
C ILE A 98 17.36 -28.20 12.68
N THR A 99 17.13 -27.96 11.39
CA THR A 99 18.14 -28.11 10.33
C THR A 99 18.37 -26.75 9.68
N LEU A 100 19.63 -26.31 9.65
CA LEU A 100 20.08 -25.09 8.98
C LEU A 100 21.05 -25.48 7.85
N GLY A 101 20.85 -24.91 6.67
CA GLY A 101 21.80 -24.96 5.56
C GLY A 101 23.09 -24.17 5.86
N ASP A 102 23.85 -23.88 4.82
CA ASP A 102 25.07 -23.07 4.91
C ASP A 102 24.74 -21.57 4.97
N GLY A 103 25.51 -20.80 5.72
CA GLY A 103 25.44 -19.35 5.69
C GLY A 103 24.26 -18.71 6.44
N VAL A 104 23.56 -19.44 7.31
CA VAL A 104 22.38 -18.96 8.03
C VAL A 104 22.74 -17.99 9.16
N ARG A 105 22.10 -16.83 9.20
CA ARG A 105 22.30 -15.79 10.24
C ARG A 105 21.08 -15.64 11.12
N ILE A 106 21.17 -16.12 12.36
CA ILE A 106 20.13 -15.93 13.38
C ILE A 106 20.45 -14.69 14.20
N GLY A 107 19.60 -13.67 14.11
CA GLY A 107 19.70 -12.43 14.87
C GLY A 107 19.51 -12.64 16.37
N ALA A 108 19.97 -11.67 17.16
CA ALA A 108 19.85 -11.72 18.61
C ALA A 108 18.38 -11.82 19.05
N HIS A 109 18.14 -12.49 20.18
CA HIS A 109 16.80 -12.68 20.76
C HIS A 109 15.78 -13.46 19.91
N SER A 110 16.18 -14.03 18.77
CA SER A 110 15.27 -14.81 17.92
C SER A 110 15.01 -16.20 18.52
N SER A 111 13.79 -16.72 18.35
CA SER A 111 13.33 -18.00 18.88
C SER A 111 12.90 -18.94 17.75
N LEU A 112 13.64 -20.03 17.54
CA LEU A 112 13.27 -21.11 16.63
C LEU A 112 12.79 -22.31 17.47
N LEU A 113 11.51 -22.64 17.36
CA LEU A 113 10.83 -23.62 18.22
C LEU A 113 10.30 -24.80 17.37
N GLY A 114 11.15 -25.80 17.13
CA GLY A 114 10.84 -27.02 16.37
C GLY A 114 10.06 -28.07 17.18
N PHE A 115 9.19 -27.62 18.09
CA PHE A 115 8.24 -28.44 18.83
C PHE A 115 7.10 -27.55 19.33
N ASN A 116 5.97 -28.15 19.71
CA ASN A 116 4.82 -27.45 20.27
C ASN A 116 4.13 -28.28 21.36
N HIS A 117 3.30 -27.65 22.19
CA HIS A 117 2.40 -28.34 23.10
C HIS A 117 1.09 -28.67 22.41
N GLY A 118 0.50 -29.83 22.72
CA GLY A 118 -0.91 -30.06 22.42
C GLY A 118 -1.81 -29.04 23.12
N PHE A 119 -2.83 -28.57 22.42
CA PHE A 119 -3.79 -27.58 22.93
C PHE A 119 -5.25 -27.98 22.66
N ALA A 120 -5.53 -29.27 22.48
CA ALA A 120 -6.88 -29.79 22.31
C ALA A 120 -7.75 -29.47 23.56
N PRO A 121 -9.06 -29.21 23.40
CA PRO A 121 -9.91 -28.73 24.50
C PRO A 121 -10.27 -29.80 25.54
N ASP A 122 -10.00 -31.08 25.25
CA ASP A 122 -10.40 -32.23 26.06
C ASP A 122 -9.51 -32.49 27.29
N ARG A 123 -8.32 -31.86 27.36
CA ARG A 123 -7.35 -32.04 28.43
C ARG A 123 -6.57 -30.76 28.70
N PRO A 124 -6.21 -30.41 29.95
CA PRO A 124 -5.33 -29.28 30.23
C PRO A 124 -3.98 -29.39 29.50
N VAL A 125 -3.49 -28.28 28.92
CA VAL A 125 -2.26 -28.20 28.09
C VAL A 125 -1.05 -28.90 28.73
N HIS A 126 -0.81 -28.72 30.04
CA HIS A 126 0.33 -29.32 30.75
C HIS A 126 0.33 -30.86 30.81
N ARG A 127 -0.81 -31.50 30.50
CA ARG A 127 -0.93 -32.97 30.41
C ARG A 127 -0.96 -33.48 28.98
N GLN A 128 -0.91 -32.58 27.99
CA GLN A 128 -0.91 -32.93 26.57
C GLN A 128 0.52 -33.27 26.11
N PRO A 129 0.69 -34.23 25.19
CA PRO A 129 1.99 -34.55 24.64
C PRO A 129 2.56 -33.37 23.85
N LEU A 130 3.88 -33.33 23.74
CA LEU A 130 4.57 -32.47 22.79
C LEU A 130 4.42 -33.02 21.37
N THR A 131 4.31 -32.13 20.39
CA THR A 131 4.46 -32.44 18.98
C THR A 131 5.79 -31.88 18.48
N SER A 132 6.44 -32.52 17.52
CA SER A 132 7.61 -31.97 16.84
C SER A 132 7.55 -32.32 15.37
N LYS A 133 7.32 -31.32 14.53
CA LYS A 133 7.45 -31.39 13.07
C LYS A 133 8.86 -30.97 12.63
N GLY A 134 9.51 -30.14 13.43
CA GLY A 134 10.83 -29.59 13.19
C GLY A 134 10.78 -28.31 12.35
N ILE A 135 11.92 -27.65 12.23
CA ILE A 135 12.11 -26.47 11.37
C ILE A 135 13.28 -26.75 10.42
N THR A 136 13.08 -26.43 9.15
CA THR A 136 14.11 -26.51 8.11
C THR A 136 14.40 -25.11 7.59
N VAL A 137 15.66 -24.71 7.58
CA VAL A 137 16.14 -23.44 7.02
C VAL A 137 17.16 -23.77 5.94
N GLY A 138 16.95 -23.26 4.74
CA GLY A 138 17.85 -23.39 3.59
C GLY A 138 19.13 -22.57 3.71
N ASP A 139 19.86 -22.48 2.61
CA ASP A 139 21.17 -21.80 2.54
C ASP A 139 21.02 -20.26 2.48
N ASP A 140 22.00 -19.50 2.96
CA ASP A 140 22.07 -18.02 2.89
C ASP A 140 20.81 -17.30 3.43
N VAL A 141 20.21 -17.82 4.51
CA VAL A 141 19.04 -17.20 5.15
C VAL A 141 19.46 -16.19 6.22
N TRP A 142 18.89 -14.99 6.18
CA TRP A 142 19.00 -14.02 7.28
C TRP A 142 17.71 -13.95 8.09
N ILE A 143 17.76 -14.40 9.34
CA ILE A 143 16.71 -14.24 10.33
C ILE A 143 17.05 -13.01 11.18
N GLY A 144 16.28 -11.93 11.03
CA GLY A 144 16.46 -10.70 11.81
C GLY A 144 16.31 -10.91 13.32
N SER A 145 16.67 -9.90 14.12
CA SER A 145 16.54 -9.97 15.57
C SER A 145 15.08 -10.03 16.04
N ASN A 146 14.83 -10.65 17.19
CA ASN A 146 13.49 -10.82 17.78
C ASN A 146 12.49 -11.56 16.85
N VAL A 147 12.95 -12.45 15.98
CA VAL A 147 12.06 -13.27 15.14
C VAL A 147 11.63 -14.53 15.88
N VAL A 148 10.38 -14.94 15.73
CA VAL A 148 9.87 -16.25 16.20
C VAL A 148 9.56 -17.14 15.00
N VAL A 149 10.10 -18.35 14.94
CA VAL A 149 9.77 -19.37 13.93
C VAL A 149 9.10 -20.56 14.61
N LEU A 150 7.91 -20.92 14.15
CA LEU A 150 7.10 -21.98 14.76
C LEU A 150 7.37 -23.37 14.16
N ASP A 151 6.99 -24.40 14.92
CA ASP A 151 7.12 -25.81 14.56
C ASP A 151 6.46 -26.15 13.21
N GLY A 152 7.18 -26.87 12.36
CA GLY A 152 6.74 -27.34 11.05
C GLY A 152 7.04 -26.40 9.88
N VAL A 153 7.75 -25.30 10.11
CA VAL A 153 8.08 -24.31 9.07
C VAL A 153 9.34 -24.70 8.29
N THR A 154 9.27 -24.57 6.97
CA THR A 154 10.41 -24.56 6.05
C THR A 154 10.68 -23.14 5.53
N ILE A 155 11.88 -22.61 5.78
CA ILE A 155 12.36 -21.35 5.20
C ILE A 155 13.32 -21.69 4.07
N GLY A 156 12.97 -21.38 2.83
CA GLY A 156 13.78 -21.69 1.66
C GLY A 156 15.06 -20.84 1.57
N ASP A 157 15.94 -21.24 0.66
CA ASP A 157 17.26 -20.61 0.47
C ASP A 157 17.14 -19.10 0.20
N HIS A 158 18.13 -18.32 0.61
CA HIS A 158 18.26 -16.89 0.37
C HIS A 158 17.11 -16.03 0.93
N CYS A 159 16.36 -16.53 1.92
CA CYS A 159 15.32 -15.74 2.56
C CYS A 159 15.88 -14.65 3.47
N VAL A 160 15.12 -13.55 3.62
CA VAL A 160 15.32 -12.55 4.67
C VAL A 160 14.05 -12.43 5.49
N VAL A 161 14.13 -12.73 6.78
CA VAL A 161 13.04 -12.51 7.72
C VAL A 161 13.31 -11.24 8.51
N GLY A 162 12.47 -10.22 8.32
CA GLY A 162 12.56 -8.94 9.00
C GLY A 162 12.44 -9.07 10.52
N ALA A 163 13.08 -8.16 11.25
CA ALA A 163 13.08 -8.16 12.71
C ALA A 163 11.66 -8.12 13.29
N GLY A 164 11.45 -8.80 14.43
CA GLY A 164 10.15 -8.85 15.12
C GLY A 164 9.08 -9.73 14.46
N ALA A 165 9.41 -10.46 13.38
CA ALA A 165 8.43 -11.28 12.67
C ALA A 165 8.07 -12.58 13.40
N VAL A 166 6.85 -13.10 13.18
CA VAL A 166 6.40 -14.41 13.67
C VAL A 166 6.07 -15.31 12.48
N VAL A 167 6.99 -16.20 12.12
CA VAL A 167 6.88 -17.11 10.97
C VAL A 167 6.06 -18.33 11.35
N THR A 168 4.84 -18.41 10.79
CA THR A 168 3.85 -19.47 11.07
C THR A 168 3.59 -20.40 9.89
N LYS A 169 4.22 -20.15 8.74
CA LYS A 169 4.08 -20.89 7.48
C LYS A 169 5.40 -20.88 6.72
N ASP A 170 5.56 -21.82 5.80
CA ASP A 170 6.73 -21.93 4.94
C ASP A 170 6.97 -20.66 4.13
N LEU A 171 8.24 -20.32 3.95
CA LEU A 171 8.70 -19.22 3.11
C LEU A 171 9.42 -19.80 1.89
N PRO A 172 8.96 -19.51 0.66
CA PRO A 172 9.68 -19.92 -0.55
C PRO A 172 11.09 -19.31 -0.63
N PRO A 173 12.04 -19.93 -1.33
CA PRO A 173 13.37 -19.33 -1.54
C PRO A 173 13.33 -17.89 -2.07
N TRP A 174 14.34 -17.10 -1.74
CA TRP A 174 14.50 -15.68 -2.06
C TRP A 174 13.42 -14.76 -1.45
N THR A 175 12.60 -15.24 -0.52
CA THR A 175 11.55 -14.40 0.08
C THR A 175 12.12 -13.43 1.11
N VAL A 176 11.80 -12.14 0.99
CA VAL A 176 11.87 -11.18 2.09
C VAL A 176 10.50 -11.15 2.77
N ALA A 177 10.39 -11.53 4.05
CA ALA A 177 9.13 -11.56 4.80
C ALA A 177 9.21 -10.78 6.11
N ALA A 178 8.11 -10.18 6.59
CA ALA A 178 8.04 -9.57 7.92
C ALA A 178 6.61 -9.58 8.50
N GLY A 179 6.46 -9.21 9.78
CA GLY A 179 5.17 -9.05 10.47
C GLY A 179 4.78 -10.21 11.39
N ASN A 180 3.66 -10.05 12.10
CA ASN A 180 3.07 -11.07 12.98
C ASN A 180 1.59 -11.27 12.65
N PRO A 181 1.21 -12.38 11.97
CA PRO A 181 2.10 -13.40 11.40
C PRO A 181 2.89 -12.87 10.19
N ALA A 182 4.06 -13.45 9.93
CA ALA A 182 4.94 -13.05 8.84
C ALA A 182 4.26 -13.23 7.48
N ARG A 183 4.50 -12.26 6.58
CA ARG A 183 4.02 -12.25 5.20
C ARG A 183 5.17 -11.95 4.25
N PRO A 184 5.26 -12.65 3.09
CA PRO A 184 6.16 -12.26 2.01
C PRO A 184 5.91 -10.80 1.61
N LEU A 185 6.98 -10.01 1.56
CA LEU A 185 6.98 -8.60 1.18
C LEU A 185 7.49 -8.41 -0.25
N ARG A 186 8.60 -9.08 -0.59
CA ARG A 186 9.24 -9.02 -1.91
C ARG A 186 10.21 -10.17 -2.12
N ASP A 187 10.69 -10.34 -3.34
CA ASP A 187 11.86 -11.18 -3.64
C ASP A 187 13.17 -10.44 -3.29
N ARG A 188 14.11 -11.12 -2.64
CA ARG A 188 15.42 -10.59 -2.19
C ARG A 188 16.26 -10.15 -3.39
N ARG A 189 16.10 -10.79 -4.55
CA ARG A 189 16.85 -10.50 -5.79
C ARG A 189 16.48 -9.16 -6.42
N GLY A 190 15.40 -8.53 -5.99
CA GLY A 190 14.97 -7.23 -6.50
C GLY A 190 15.70 -6.05 -5.86
N HIS A 191 16.86 -5.65 -6.41
CA HIS A 191 17.20 -4.28 -6.88
C HIS A 191 18.70 -4.08 -7.16
N GLY A 192 19.04 -3.87 -8.44
CA GLY A 192 20.33 -3.37 -8.92
C GLY A 192 20.69 -3.88 -10.32
N SER A 193 20.42 -3.08 -11.37
CA SER A 193 20.90 -3.24 -12.76
C SER A 193 20.34 -4.40 -13.61
N THR A 194 19.70 -4.03 -14.72
CA THR A 194 19.65 -4.70 -16.04
C THR A 194 19.59 -6.25 -16.14
N SER A 195 18.43 -6.74 -16.62
CA SER A 195 18.21 -7.91 -17.51
C SER A 195 18.95 -9.25 -17.24
N ALA A 196 18.19 -10.31 -16.92
CA ALA A 196 17.90 -11.47 -17.81
C ALA A 196 17.64 -12.81 -17.07
N GLY A 197 16.50 -13.46 -17.39
CA GLY A 197 16.15 -14.91 -17.42
C GLY A 197 16.53 -15.84 -16.25
N SER A 198 15.66 -16.72 -15.71
CA SER A 198 14.88 -17.78 -16.41
C SER A 198 13.97 -18.55 -15.42
N PRO A 199 13.09 -19.48 -15.88
CA PRO A 199 12.13 -19.38 -16.96
C PRO A 199 10.74 -19.15 -16.38
N VAL A 200 10.10 -18.05 -16.78
CA VAL A 200 8.67 -17.84 -16.56
C VAL A 200 7.94 -18.62 -17.65
N THR A 201 6.91 -19.37 -17.28
CA THR A 201 5.92 -19.86 -18.23
C THR A 201 5.35 -18.65 -18.96
N ALA A 202 5.81 -18.42 -20.20
CA ALA A 202 5.39 -17.29 -21.01
C ALA A 202 3.85 -17.30 -21.11
N GLY A 203 3.22 -16.23 -20.61
CA GLY A 203 1.77 -16.01 -20.79
C GLY A 203 0.96 -15.72 -19.54
N GLY A 204 1.57 -15.56 -18.36
CA GLY A 204 0.84 -15.23 -17.13
C GLY A 204 0.37 -13.75 -17.07
N PRO A 205 -0.69 -13.42 -16.28
CA PRO A 205 -1.19 -12.05 -16.12
C PRO A 205 -0.12 -11.03 -15.70
N GLY A 206 0.83 -11.43 -14.84
CA GLY A 206 1.92 -10.57 -14.40
C GLY A 206 2.87 -10.13 -15.52
N ASP A 207 3.11 -10.97 -16.53
CA ASP A 207 3.95 -10.60 -17.68
C ASP A 207 3.24 -9.59 -18.58
N ALA A 208 1.92 -9.73 -18.74
CA ALA A 208 1.12 -8.78 -19.52
C ALA A 208 1.11 -7.39 -18.85
N VAL A 209 0.96 -7.35 -17.53
CA VAL A 209 1.03 -6.12 -16.74
C VAL A 209 2.41 -5.45 -16.86
N ALA A 210 3.50 -6.24 -16.75
CA ALA A 210 4.86 -5.71 -16.89
C ALA A 210 5.12 -5.14 -18.30
N ARG A 211 4.75 -5.88 -19.35
CA ARG A 211 4.86 -5.40 -20.74
C ARG A 211 4.07 -4.12 -20.99
N PHE A 212 2.85 -4.05 -20.45
CA PHE A 212 2.04 -2.84 -20.52
C PHE A 212 2.74 -1.67 -19.82
N ALA A 213 3.23 -1.85 -18.60
CA ALA A 213 3.89 -0.80 -17.85
C ALA A 213 5.14 -0.26 -18.56
N ASP A 214 5.96 -1.14 -19.14
CA ASP A 214 7.14 -0.74 -19.91
C ASP A 214 6.76 0.03 -21.18
N ARG A 215 5.74 -0.45 -21.90
CA ARG A 215 5.21 0.21 -23.10
C ARG A 215 4.65 1.60 -22.76
N ALA A 216 3.82 1.71 -21.72
CA ALA A 216 3.22 2.98 -21.30
C ALA A 216 4.30 3.98 -20.85
N ARG A 217 5.28 3.51 -20.05
CA ARG A 217 6.41 4.33 -19.60
C ARG A 217 7.26 4.84 -20.76
N GLY A 218 7.54 4.00 -21.75
CA GLY A 218 8.30 4.39 -22.94
C GLY A 218 7.62 5.46 -23.79
N GLN A 219 6.28 5.61 -23.69
CA GLN A 219 5.49 6.55 -24.48
C GLN A 219 5.01 7.77 -23.70
N ALA A 220 5.27 7.84 -22.39
CA ALA A 220 4.69 8.85 -21.52
C ALA A 220 5.08 10.28 -21.90
N ALA A 221 6.34 10.53 -22.27
CA ALA A 221 6.79 11.86 -22.67
C ALA A 221 6.08 12.37 -23.93
N ASP A 222 5.95 11.52 -24.96
CA ASP A 222 5.27 11.84 -26.21
C ASP A 222 3.77 12.05 -26.01
N LEU A 223 3.15 11.22 -25.15
CA LEU A 223 1.75 11.35 -24.77
C LEU A 223 1.47 12.70 -24.09
N LEU A 224 2.33 13.12 -23.15
CA LEU A 224 2.22 14.42 -22.49
C LEU A 224 2.43 15.57 -23.48
N ALA A 225 3.41 15.44 -24.38
CA ALA A 225 3.67 16.44 -25.42
C ALA A 225 2.49 16.57 -26.40
N ARG A 226 1.77 15.49 -26.68
CA ARG A 226 0.58 15.49 -27.53
C ARG A 226 -0.58 16.32 -26.95
N GLY A 227 -0.70 16.39 -25.62
CA GLY A 227 -1.70 17.24 -24.95
C GLY A 227 -1.27 18.71 -24.79
N TRP A 228 -0.01 19.03 -25.06
CA TRP A 228 0.57 20.34 -24.82
C TRP A 228 0.43 21.29 -26.02
N ASN A 229 -0.03 22.50 -25.75
CA ASN A 229 0.00 23.59 -26.71
C ASN A 229 1.16 24.54 -26.39
N ALA A 230 2.15 24.62 -27.30
CA ALA A 230 3.34 25.45 -27.11
C ALA A 230 3.07 26.96 -27.23
N ASP A 231 2.02 27.37 -27.97
CA ASP A 231 1.69 28.78 -28.18
C ASP A 231 1.07 29.41 -26.93
N THR A 232 0.27 28.62 -26.20
CA THR A 232 -0.41 29.06 -24.98
C THR A 232 0.28 28.59 -23.70
N GLY A 233 1.12 27.57 -23.81
CA GLY A 233 1.74 26.87 -22.69
C GLY A 233 0.72 26.14 -21.81
N ARG A 234 -0.34 25.54 -22.39
CA ARG A 234 -1.42 24.88 -21.64
C ARG A 234 -1.71 23.48 -22.18
N TYR A 235 -2.37 22.67 -21.35
CA TYR A 235 -2.79 21.33 -21.72
C TYR A 235 -4.25 21.29 -22.17
N SER A 236 -4.48 20.48 -23.19
CA SER A 236 -5.79 19.99 -23.62
C SER A 236 -5.83 18.47 -23.44
N ASP A 237 -7.01 17.90 -23.26
CA ASP A 237 -7.17 16.44 -23.10
C ASP A 237 -6.57 15.68 -24.29
N ARG A 238 -6.71 16.24 -25.50
CA ARG A 238 -6.20 15.70 -26.76
C ARG A 238 -6.08 16.83 -27.79
N PRO A 239 -5.30 16.63 -28.87
CA PRO A 239 -5.19 17.63 -29.94
C PRO A 239 -6.55 18.08 -30.47
N GLY A 240 -6.75 19.40 -30.55
CA GLY A 240 -7.99 20.02 -31.02
C GLY A 240 -9.13 20.08 -29.98
N ALA A 241 -8.95 19.53 -28.78
CA ALA A 241 -9.87 19.76 -27.67
C ALA A 241 -9.56 21.09 -26.96
N PRO A 242 -10.54 21.67 -26.23
CA PRO A 242 -10.30 22.84 -25.40
C PRO A 242 -9.22 22.58 -24.35
N GLU A 243 -8.44 23.62 -24.07
CA GLU A 243 -7.54 23.65 -22.92
C GLU A 243 -8.37 23.75 -21.63
N THR A 244 -8.03 22.97 -20.61
CA THR A 244 -8.79 22.93 -19.36
C THR A 244 -7.86 22.78 -18.17
N VAL A 245 -8.30 23.25 -17.00
CA VAL A 245 -7.59 23.02 -15.74
C VAL A 245 -7.43 21.53 -15.46
N ARG A 246 -8.47 20.74 -15.75
CA ARG A 246 -8.44 19.28 -15.60
C ARG A 246 -7.34 18.64 -16.43
N ALA A 247 -7.19 18.99 -17.72
CA ALA A 247 -6.17 18.41 -18.57
C ALA A 247 -4.74 18.66 -18.05
N HIS A 248 -4.50 19.83 -17.42
CA HIS A 248 -3.23 20.11 -16.75
C HIS A 248 -3.03 19.20 -15.53
N CYS A 249 -4.06 19.00 -14.71
CA CYS A 249 -4.00 18.09 -13.56
C CYS A 249 -3.74 16.64 -14.01
N ASP A 250 -4.46 16.16 -15.02
CA ASP A 250 -4.33 14.80 -15.55
C ASP A 250 -2.92 14.58 -16.13
N ALA A 251 -2.32 15.58 -16.79
CA ALA A 251 -0.93 15.53 -17.24
C ALA A 251 0.06 15.34 -16.07
N VAL A 252 -0.15 16.05 -14.96
CA VAL A 252 0.69 15.92 -13.75
C VAL A 252 0.58 14.51 -13.16
N GLU A 253 -0.62 13.97 -13.04
CA GLU A 253 -0.83 12.62 -12.51
C GLU A 253 -0.21 11.53 -13.41
N ILE A 254 -0.36 11.65 -14.73
CA ILE A 254 0.25 10.71 -15.68
C ILE A 254 1.79 10.76 -15.60
N ALA A 255 2.36 11.96 -15.51
CA ALA A 255 3.80 12.11 -15.34
C ALA A 255 4.28 11.49 -14.02
N ASP A 256 3.51 11.64 -12.94
CA ASP A 256 3.84 11.01 -11.66
C ASP A 256 3.83 9.49 -11.75
N LEU A 257 2.76 8.92 -12.32
CA LEU A 257 2.57 7.48 -12.47
C LEU A 257 3.64 6.85 -13.35
N LEU A 258 3.89 7.42 -14.54
CA LEU A 258 4.73 6.77 -15.54
C LEU A 258 6.19 7.22 -15.47
N LEU A 259 6.46 8.50 -15.17
CA LEU A 259 7.80 9.07 -15.14
C LEU A 259 8.37 9.23 -13.73
N ARG A 260 7.54 9.10 -12.67
CA ARG A 260 7.90 9.41 -11.27
C ARG A 260 8.43 10.83 -11.12
N SER A 261 7.84 11.75 -11.87
CA SER A 261 8.24 13.15 -11.96
C SER A 261 7.04 14.02 -12.35
N HIS A 262 7.28 15.27 -12.70
CA HIS A 262 6.29 16.18 -13.28
C HIS A 262 6.34 16.14 -14.82
N PRO A 263 5.34 16.72 -15.52
CA PRO A 263 5.39 16.85 -16.97
C PRO A 263 6.65 17.61 -17.40
N PRO A 264 7.35 17.18 -18.46
CA PRO A 264 8.64 17.76 -18.85
C PRO A 264 8.53 19.15 -19.48
N GLN A 265 7.31 19.60 -19.83
CA GLN A 265 7.10 20.85 -20.55
C GLN A 265 7.38 22.09 -19.70
N LEU A 266 7.18 22.02 -18.37
CA LEU A 266 7.52 23.09 -17.43
C LEU A 266 8.25 22.51 -16.21
N ALA A 267 8.91 23.38 -15.43
CA ALA A 267 9.43 22.99 -14.13
C ALA A 267 8.30 22.73 -13.13
N ALA A 268 8.51 21.84 -12.15
CA ALA A 268 7.52 21.52 -11.11
C ALA A 268 6.95 22.77 -10.42
N ALA A 269 7.83 23.71 -10.05
CA ALA A 269 7.44 24.95 -9.38
C ALA A 269 6.52 25.82 -10.24
N GLU A 270 6.74 25.84 -11.56
CA GLU A 270 5.93 26.63 -12.49
C GLU A 270 4.55 25.99 -12.71
N HIS A 271 4.46 24.66 -12.82
CA HIS A 271 3.17 23.97 -12.82
C HIS A 271 2.37 24.31 -11.55
N ALA A 272 3.03 24.27 -10.38
CA ALA A 272 2.40 24.55 -9.10
C ALA A 272 1.95 26.01 -8.98
N GLU A 273 2.77 26.97 -9.43
CA GLU A 273 2.43 28.39 -9.42
C GLU A 273 1.20 28.68 -10.28
N ARG A 274 1.14 28.13 -11.49
CA ARG A 274 0.01 28.31 -12.40
C ARG A 274 -1.29 27.76 -11.82
N LEU A 275 -1.27 26.53 -11.28
CA LEU A 275 -2.45 25.93 -10.65
C LEU A 275 -2.92 26.71 -9.41
N ARG A 276 -1.99 27.23 -8.60
CA ARG A 276 -2.31 28.06 -7.44
C ARG A 276 -2.88 29.42 -7.82
N ALA A 277 -2.40 30.03 -8.91
CA ALA A 277 -2.87 31.32 -9.38
C ALA A 277 -4.32 31.30 -9.89
N LEU A 278 -4.83 30.12 -10.25
CA LEU A 278 -6.23 29.96 -10.67
C LEU A 278 -7.21 29.94 -9.50
N GLN A 279 -6.75 29.75 -8.26
CA GLN A 279 -7.66 29.65 -7.12
C GLN A 279 -8.26 31.01 -6.77
N ASP A 280 -9.58 31.10 -6.77
CA ASP A 280 -10.31 32.30 -6.35
C ASP A 280 -10.11 32.52 -4.83
N PRO A 281 -9.52 33.65 -4.39
CA PRO A 281 -9.26 33.89 -2.97
C PRO A 281 -10.52 34.03 -2.11
N GLY A 282 -11.67 34.38 -2.71
CA GLY A 282 -12.92 34.62 -1.96
C GLY A 282 -13.63 33.34 -1.56
N SER A 283 -13.77 32.41 -2.51
CA SER A 283 -14.42 31.11 -2.35
C SER A 283 -13.45 29.98 -1.97
N GLY A 284 -12.17 30.13 -2.34
CA GLY A 284 -11.18 29.06 -2.27
C GLY A 284 -11.37 27.95 -3.31
N LEU A 285 -12.28 28.12 -4.28
CA LEU A 285 -12.47 27.19 -5.39
C LEU A 285 -11.61 27.58 -6.59
N VAL A 286 -11.45 26.66 -7.53
CA VAL A 286 -10.75 26.92 -8.80
C VAL A 286 -11.77 26.84 -9.94
N PRO A 287 -12.11 27.96 -10.62
CA PRO A 287 -12.97 27.94 -11.79
C PRO A 287 -12.29 27.23 -12.97
N GLU A 288 -13.07 26.94 -14.02
CA GLU A 288 -12.50 26.59 -15.32
C GLU A 288 -11.83 27.81 -15.98
N LEU A 289 -10.98 27.58 -16.98
CA LEU A 289 -10.34 28.64 -17.76
C LEU A 289 -11.36 29.47 -18.56
N ALA A 290 -11.17 30.79 -18.57
CA ALA A 290 -11.77 31.68 -19.56
C ALA A 290 -11.09 31.49 -20.94
N PRO A 291 -11.70 31.97 -22.05
CA PRO A 291 -11.15 31.79 -23.40
C PRO A 291 -9.73 32.35 -23.61
N ASP A 292 -9.31 33.33 -22.82
CA ASP A 292 -7.95 33.89 -22.83
C ASP A 292 -6.96 33.12 -21.93
N GLY A 293 -7.44 32.11 -21.21
CA GLY A 293 -6.69 31.29 -20.26
C GLY A 293 -6.56 31.89 -18.86
N SER A 294 -7.23 33.00 -18.57
CA SER A 294 -7.37 33.53 -17.21
C SER A 294 -8.37 32.69 -16.39
N PRO A 295 -8.44 32.86 -15.05
CA PRO A 295 -9.48 32.20 -14.26
C PRO A 295 -10.88 32.62 -14.72
N GLY A 296 -11.75 31.64 -14.96
CA GLY A 296 -13.16 31.88 -15.31
C GLY A 296 -13.98 32.42 -14.14
N VAL A 297 -15.27 32.61 -14.38
CA VAL A 297 -16.19 33.18 -13.39
C VAL A 297 -17.00 32.08 -12.72
N LEU A 298 -16.90 31.98 -11.40
CA LEU A 298 -17.76 31.10 -10.59
C LEU A 298 -19.19 31.66 -10.51
N PRO A 299 -20.22 30.79 -10.48
CA PRO A 299 -21.58 31.24 -10.23
C PRO A 299 -21.74 31.80 -8.82
N GLY A 300 -22.82 32.56 -8.61
CA GLY A 300 -23.18 33.04 -7.28
C GLY A 300 -23.55 31.89 -6.34
N PRO A 301 -23.29 32.03 -5.02
CA PRO A 301 -23.60 30.98 -4.07
C PRO A 301 -25.11 30.75 -3.94
N ALA A 302 -25.49 29.48 -3.74
CA ALA A 302 -26.83 29.06 -3.34
C ALA A 302 -27.18 29.57 -1.93
N SER A 303 -28.42 29.33 -1.49
CA SER A 303 -28.95 29.83 -0.21
C SER A 303 -28.21 29.31 1.03
N ASP A 304 -27.56 28.15 0.92
CA ASP A 304 -26.71 27.56 1.96
C ASP A 304 -25.27 28.14 1.98
N GLY A 305 -24.91 28.94 0.97
CA GLY A 305 -23.58 29.49 0.76
C GLY A 305 -22.66 28.62 -0.11
N TRP A 306 -23.15 27.47 -0.59
CA TRP A 306 -22.42 26.59 -1.52
C TRP A 306 -22.40 27.17 -2.92
N ILE A 307 -21.36 26.87 -3.71
CA ILE A 307 -21.29 27.25 -5.12
C ILE A 307 -21.50 25.99 -5.95
N ASP A 308 -22.69 25.88 -6.55
CA ASP A 308 -23.09 24.73 -7.37
C ASP A 308 -22.47 24.80 -8.78
N ASP A 309 -21.16 24.53 -8.87
CA ASP A 309 -20.41 24.43 -10.13
C ASP A 309 -19.65 23.09 -10.19
N GLY A 310 -20.15 22.16 -11.01
CA GLY A 310 -19.62 20.79 -11.05
C GLY A 310 -18.15 20.71 -11.50
N THR A 311 -17.65 21.71 -12.22
CA THR A 311 -16.25 21.77 -12.64
C THR A 311 -15.36 22.23 -11.49
N ALA A 312 -15.72 23.32 -10.83
CA ALA A 312 -15.01 23.83 -9.66
C ALA A 312 -15.06 22.85 -8.48
N GLU A 313 -16.17 22.12 -8.31
CA GLU A 313 -16.28 21.02 -7.36
C GLU A 313 -15.25 19.92 -7.64
N TYR A 314 -15.09 19.51 -8.90
CA TYR A 314 -14.06 18.53 -9.27
C TYR A 314 -12.64 19.08 -9.11
N HIS A 315 -12.43 20.37 -9.34
CA HIS A 315 -11.11 21.00 -9.19
C HIS A 315 -10.59 21.03 -7.75
N VAL A 316 -11.47 20.99 -6.74
CA VAL A 316 -11.04 20.78 -5.34
C VAL A 316 -10.20 19.50 -5.21
N LEU A 317 -10.55 18.47 -5.99
CA LEU A 317 -9.82 17.22 -6.06
C LEU A 317 -8.64 17.34 -7.03
N SER A 318 -8.91 17.55 -8.33
CA SER A 318 -7.87 17.42 -9.36
C SER A 318 -6.73 18.40 -9.17
N VAL A 319 -7.02 19.67 -8.83
CA VAL A 319 -5.98 20.67 -8.57
C VAL A 319 -5.28 20.38 -7.24
N GLY A 320 -6.03 20.04 -6.20
CA GLY A 320 -5.46 19.72 -4.89
C GLY A 320 -4.45 18.58 -4.97
N TYR A 321 -4.81 17.47 -5.62
CA TYR A 321 -3.92 16.32 -5.77
C TYR A 321 -2.76 16.60 -6.72
N ALA A 322 -2.97 17.29 -7.83
CA ALA A 322 -1.87 17.71 -8.71
C ALA A 322 -0.86 18.59 -7.95
N LEU A 323 -1.32 19.48 -7.08
CA LEU A 323 -0.45 20.28 -6.22
C LEU A 323 0.34 19.42 -5.23
N ASP A 324 -0.28 18.41 -4.61
CA ASP A 324 0.44 17.47 -3.72
C ASP A 324 1.60 16.78 -4.44
N LEU A 325 1.35 16.29 -5.67
CA LEU A 325 2.36 15.61 -6.50
C LEU A 325 3.51 16.53 -6.90
N LEU A 326 3.23 17.83 -7.03
CA LEU A 326 4.23 18.86 -7.31
C LEU A 326 4.94 19.38 -6.05
N GLY A 327 4.66 18.80 -4.86
CA GLY A 327 5.25 19.24 -3.59
C GLY A 327 4.71 20.59 -3.11
N SER A 328 3.47 20.92 -3.49
CA SER A 328 2.79 22.18 -3.22
C SER A 328 1.44 21.93 -2.52
N ARG A 329 0.61 22.97 -2.42
CA ARG A 329 -0.74 22.93 -1.84
C ARG A 329 -1.55 24.15 -2.28
N PHE A 330 -2.86 24.15 -2.00
CA PHE A 330 -3.72 25.31 -2.26
C PHE A 330 -3.18 26.60 -1.61
N ALA A 331 -3.44 27.74 -2.26
CA ALA A 331 -3.05 29.05 -1.75
C ALA A 331 -3.99 29.55 -0.65
N HIS A 332 -5.27 29.19 -0.74
CA HIS A 332 -6.34 29.60 0.17
C HIS A 332 -7.12 28.39 0.67
N PRO A 333 -7.69 28.44 1.90
CA PRO A 333 -8.67 27.46 2.34
C PRO A 333 -9.88 27.43 1.39
N VAL A 334 -10.49 26.27 1.21
CA VAL A 334 -11.78 26.09 0.51
C VAL A 334 -12.87 26.71 1.39
N HIS A 335 -13.09 28.01 1.24
CA HIS A 335 -13.93 28.82 2.13
C HIS A 335 -15.40 28.40 2.13
N VAL A 336 -15.93 27.92 1.00
CA VAL A 336 -17.29 27.37 0.92
C VAL A 336 -17.48 26.13 1.82
N VAL A 337 -16.43 25.33 2.00
CA VAL A 337 -16.42 24.19 2.93
C VAL A 337 -16.18 24.69 4.36
N ARG A 338 -15.15 25.54 4.56
CA ARG A 338 -14.76 26.06 5.88
C ARG A 338 -15.90 26.78 6.60
N ARG A 339 -16.76 27.49 5.87
CA ARG A 339 -17.89 28.26 6.43
C ARG A 339 -19.17 27.43 6.63
N MET A 340 -19.20 26.19 6.17
CA MET A 340 -20.38 25.34 6.30
C MET A 340 -20.59 24.93 7.76
N THR A 341 -21.76 25.25 8.32
CA THR A 341 -22.15 24.81 9.67
C THR A 341 -22.72 23.40 9.66
N ALA A 342 -22.68 22.72 10.80
CA ALA A 342 -23.25 21.38 10.94
C ALA A 342 -24.72 21.32 10.50
N ASP A 343 -25.56 22.26 10.96
CA ASP A 343 -26.99 22.31 10.60
C ASP A 343 -27.21 22.50 9.09
N ARG A 344 -26.44 23.40 8.46
CA ARG A 344 -26.54 23.64 7.02
C ARG A 344 -26.04 22.43 6.21
N LEU A 345 -24.96 21.81 6.66
CA LEU A 345 -24.42 20.60 6.05
C LEU A 345 -25.45 19.46 6.09
N VAL A 346 -26.04 19.19 7.26
CA VAL A 346 -27.07 18.16 7.42
C VAL A 346 -28.29 18.47 6.55
N ALA A 347 -28.78 19.71 6.56
CA ALA A 347 -29.89 20.13 5.71
C ALA A 347 -29.57 19.95 4.22
N ARG A 348 -28.34 20.27 3.80
CA ARG A 348 -27.88 20.06 2.43
C ARG A 348 -27.83 18.58 2.09
N LEU A 349 -27.22 17.74 2.92
CA LEU A 349 -27.15 16.29 2.74
C LEU A 349 -28.55 15.67 2.62
N ASP A 350 -29.52 16.09 3.44
CA ASP A 350 -30.90 15.61 3.36
C ASP A 350 -31.62 16.06 2.08
N SER A 351 -31.22 17.20 1.50
CA SER A 351 -31.79 17.72 0.24
C SER A 351 -31.18 17.12 -1.03
N LEU A 352 -30.03 16.45 -0.93
CA LEU A 352 -29.34 15.87 -2.08
C LEU A 352 -30.19 14.77 -2.75
N PRO A 353 -30.07 14.59 -4.08
CA PRO A 353 -30.94 13.69 -4.84
C PRO A 353 -30.57 12.20 -4.70
N TRP A 354 -30.43 11.68 -3.48
CA TRP A 354 -30.02 10.29 -3.19
C TRP A 354 -30.89 9.22 -3.86
N ARG A 355 -32.17 9.53 -4.12
CA ARG A 355 -33.12 8.59 -4.74
C ARG A 355 -33.06 8.54 -6.26
N THR A 356 -32.64 9.62 -6.91
CA THR A 356 -32.74 9.76 -8.37
C THR A 356 -31.38 9.98 -9.04
N ARG A 357 -30.45 10.64 -8.35
CA ARG A 357 -29.10 10.96 -8.81
C ARG A 357 -28.09 10.78 -7.68
N ALA A 358 -28.00 9.56 -7.15
CA ALA A 358 -27.06 9.20 -6.08
C ALA A 358 -25.60 9.51 -6.48
N TRP A 359 -25.26 9.46 -7.77
CA TRP A 359 -23.96 9.92 -8.27
C TRP A 359 -23.69 11.40 -7.95
N SER A 360 -24.66 12.27 -8.20
CA SER A 360 -24.53 13.71 -7.92
C SER A 360 -24.42 13.97 -6.42
N ALA A 361 -25.17 13.23 -5.60
CA ALA A 361 -25.09 13.34 -4.16
C ALA A 361 -23.71 12.89 -3.63
N GLY A 362 -23.19 11.76 -4.13
CA GLY A 362 -21.85 11.28 -3.79
C GLY A 362 -20.75 12.24 -4.25
N ALA A 363 -20.84 12.81 -5.45
CA ALA A 363 -19.89 13.78 -5.97
C ALA A 363 -19.84 15.07 -5.12
N TRP A 364 -20.99 15.52 -4.62
CA TRP A 364 -21.05 16.66 -3.69
C TRP A 364 -20.34 16.34 -2.37
N VAL A 365 -20.58 15.16 -1.78
CA VAL A 365 -19.89 14.71 -0.56
C VAL A 365 -18.38 14.60 -0.78
N ASP A 366 -17.97 14.05 -1.92
CA ASP A 366 -16.57 13.91 -2.31
C ASP A 366 -15.85 15.27 -2.35
N CYS A 367 -16.46 16.27 -2.99
CA CYS A 367 -15.97 17.64 -3.02
C CYS A 367 -15.88 18.24 -1.61
N TRP A 368 -16.96 18.16 -0.83
CA TRP A 368 -17.00 18.75 0.51
C TRP A 368 -15.95 18.12 1.44
N ALA A 369 -15.89 16.79 1.49
CA ALA A 369 -14.97 16.05 2.36
C ALA A 369 -13.52 16.25 1.93
N THR A 370 -13.24 16.27 0.62
CA THR A 370 -11.90 16.59 0.11
C THR A 370 -11.53 18.03 0.48
N GLY A 371 -12.41 19.01 0.28
CA GLY A 371 -12.15 20.39 0.66
C GLY A 371 -11.90 20.56 2.17
N ALA A 372 -12.59 19.79 3.00
CA ALA A 372 -12.37 19.76 4.44
C ALA A 372 -10.97 19.23 4.78
N HIS A 373 -10.54 18.16 4.10
CA HIS A 373 -9.17 17.66 4.20
C HIS A 373 -8.13 18.71 3.76
N ARG A 374 -8.36 19.40 2.63
CA ARG A 374 -7.48 20.46 2.14
C ARG A 374 -7.32 21.61 3.13
N ASN A 375 -8.40 21.97 3.82
CA ASN A 375 -8.34 22.98 4.88
C ASN A 375 -7.44 22.52 6.04
N LEU A 376 -7.56 21.26 6.47
CA LEU A 376 -6.71 20.70 7.52
C LEU A 376 -5.22 20.71 7.14
N GLU A 377 -4.88 20.40 5.87
CA GLU A 377 -3.50 20.48 5.37
C GLU A 377 -2.89 21.90 5.43
N LEU A 378 -3.75 22.91 5.32
CA LEU A 378 -3.38 24.32 5.46
C LEU A 378 -3.34 24.80 6.92
N GLY A 379 -3.66 23.93 7.89
CA GLY A 379 -3.81 24.32 9.29
C GLY A 379 -5.06 25.17 9.56
N ALA A 380 -6.03 25.16 8.64
CA ALA A 380 -7.33 25.79 8.81
C ALA A 380 -8.35 24.77 9.34
N GLU A 381 -9.50 25.25 9.78
CA GLU A 381 -10.60 24.39 10.23
C GLU A 381 -11.21 23.62 9.05
N ALA A 382 -11.45 22.31 9.23
CA ALA A 382 -12.06 21.43 8.23
C ALA A 382 -13.43 21.95 7.74
N GLY A 383 -14.19 22.57 8.64
CA GLY A 383 -15.49 23.21 8.45
C GLY A 383 -15.74 24.09 9.68
N ALA A 384 -16.96 24.62 9.84
CA ALA A 384 -17.31 25.20 11.14
C ALA A 384 -17.28 24.11 12.22
N PRO A 385 -17.09 24.45 13.51
CA PRO A 385 -17.02 23.45 14.58
C PRO A 385 -18.19 22.45 14.53
N GLY A 386 -17.87 21.15 14.57
CA GLY A 386 -18.85 20.06 14.50
C GLY A 386 -19.29 19.65 13.09
N ALA A 387 -18.90 20.37 12.03
CA ALA A 387 -19.35 20.06 10.67
C ALA A 387 -18.76 18.75 10.14
N LEU A 388 -17.49 18.47 10.40
CA LEU A 388 -16.86 17.21 9.96
C LEU A 388 -17.45 16.01 10.70
N GLU A 389 -17.70 16.15 11.99
CA GLU A 389 -18.39 15.15 12.82
C GLU A 389 -19.84 14.94 12.34
N ALA A 390 -20.54 16.02 11.97
CA ALA A 390 -21.88 15.94 11.41
C ALA A 390 -21.91 15.20 10.08
N LEU A 391 -20.91 15.40 9.20
CA LEU A 391 -20.78 14.62 7.96
C LEU A 391 -20.73 13.12 8.27
N PHE A 392 -19.77 12.70 9.10
CA PHE A 392 -19.57 11.28 9.38
C PHE A 392 -20.69 10.66 10.21
N GLY A 393 -21.30 11.43 11.12
CA GLY A 393 -22.51 11.02 11.84
C GLY A 393 -23.70 10.81 10.90
N TRP A 394 -23.89 11.69 9.93
CA TRP A 394 -24.93 11.54 8.90
C TRP A 394 -24.64 10.32 8.01
N LEU A 395 -23.41 10.19 7.49
CA LEU A 395 -23.03 9.07 6.64
C LEU A 395 -23.17 7.72 7.37
N GLY A 396 -22.69 7.63 8.61
CA GLY A 396 -22.73 6.41 9.41
C GLY A 396 -24.14 5.96 9.80
N THR A 397 -25.12 6.87 9.85
CA THR A 397 -26.51 6.55 10.25
C THR A 397 -27.49 6.39 9.08
N ARG A 398 -27.07 6.73 7.85
CA ARG A 398 -27.94 6.76 6.65
C ARG A 398 -27.51 5.78 5.55
N GLY A 399 -26.46 5.00 5.77
CA GLY A 399 -26.14 3.90 4.86
C GLY A 399 -27.20 2.81 4.93
N ASP A 400 -27.63 2.28 3.79
CA ASP A 400 -28.59 1.18 3.74
C ASP A 400 -27.90 -0.13 4.13
N PRO A 401 -28.32 -0.82 5.21
CA PRO A 401 -27.70 -2.07 5.65
C PRO A 401 -27.93 -3.25 4.71
N TRP A 402 -28.85 -3.14 3.73
CA TRP A 402 -29.11 -4.21 2.76
C TRP A 402 -28.19 -4.14 1.55
N THR A 403 -27.91 -2.93 1.06
CA THR A 403 -27.02 -2.72 -0.09
C THR A 403 -25.61 -2.29 0.31
N GLY A 404 -25.44 -1.75 1.51
CA GLY A 404 -24.21 -1.10 1.96
C GLY A 404 -23.98 0.29 1.34
N MET A 405 -24.98 0.84 0.64
CA MET A 405 -24.86 2.04 -0.18
C MET A 405 -25.68 3.22 0.39
N TRP A 406 -25.47 4.42 -0.15
CA TRP A 406 -26.33 5.58 0.12
C TRP A 406 -27.25 5.87 -1.07
N GLY A 407 -28.56 5.83 -0.83
CA GLY A 407 -29.59 6.04 -1.84
C GLY A 407 -30.39 4.78 -2.16
N GLU A 408 -31.44 4.94 -2.96
CA GLU A 408 -32.45 3.90 -3.24
C GLU A 408 -32.53 3.56 -4.74
N ALA A 409 -31.69 4.18 -5.57
CA ALA A 409 -31.85 4.21 -7.02
C ALA A 409 -31.50 2.86 -7.68
N VAL A 410 -32.48 1.97 -7.79
CA VAL A 410 -32.52 0.92 -8.80
C VAL A 410 -33.53 1.32 -9.86
N SER A 411 -33.08 1.81 -11.01
CA SER A 411 -33.99 2.11 -12.12
C SER A 411 -34.04 0.94 -13.10
N PRO A 412 -35.18 0.65 -13.76
CA PRO A 412 -35.25 -0.40 -14.77
C PRO A 412 -34.25 -0.21 -15.91
N ALA A 413 -33.97 1.05 -16.29
CA ALA A 413 -33.03 1.37 -17.37
C ALA A 413 -31.56 1.31 -16.93
N ALA A 414 -31.21 1.85 -15.76
CA ALA A 414 -29.81 2.00 -15.34
C ALA A 414 -29.34 0.95 -14.32
N GLY A 415 -30.25 0.11 -13.81
CA GLY A 415 -29.93 -0.84 -12.75
C GLY A 415 -29.39 -0.13 -11.52
N ARG A 416 -28.25 -0.62 -11.02
CA ARG A 416 -27.56 -0.12 -9.82
C ARG A 416 -26.50 0.95 -10.13
N LEU A 417 -26.36 1.40 -11.38
CA LEU A 417 -25.27 2.30 -11.80
C LEU A 417 -25.18 3.54 -10.89
N GLN A 418 -26.25 4.31 -10.74
CA GLN A 418 -26.22 5.53 -9.92
C GLN A 418 -25.79 5.28 -8.47
N LEU A 419 -26.21 4.14 -7.91
CA LEU A 419 -25.90 3.76 -6.53
C LEU A 419 -24.41 3.43 -6.37
N VAL A 420 -23.86 2.60 -7.26
CA VAL A 420 -22.45 2.18 -7.21
C VAL A 420 -21.52 3.34 -7.52
N ASN A 421 -21.80 4.11 -8.59
CA ASN A 421 -21.00 5.29 -8.93
C ASN A 421 -21.07 6.37 -7.83
N GLY A 422 -22.22 6.52 -7.17
CA GLY A 422 -22.39 7.42 -6.03
C GLY A 422 -21.58 6.99 -4.81
N TYR A 423 -21.58 5.69 -4.48
CA TYR A 423 -20.78 5.14 -3.39
C TYR A 423 -19.28 5.37 -3.61
N TYR A 424 -18.78 5.13 -4.81
CA TYR A 424 -17.39 5.38 -5.13
C TYR A 424 -17.00 6.84 -4.87
N ARG A 425 -17.75 7.79 -5.44
CA ARG A 425 -17.50 9.24 -5.24
C ARG A 425 -17.49 9.60 -3.76
N LEU A 426 -18.55 9.22 -3.06
CA LEU A 426 -18.71 9.50 -1.64
C LEU A 426 -17.54 8.96 -0.82
N THR A 427 -17.25 7.66 -0.95
CA THR A 427 -16.27 6.99 -0.09
C THR A 427 -14.85 7.38 -0.39
N ARG A 428 -14.52 7.74 -1.63
CA ARG A 428 -13.20 8.23 -2.02
C ARG A 428 -12.82 9.48 -1.22
N GLY A 429 -13.60 10.56 -1.30
CA GLY A 429 -13.29 11.82 -0.62
C GLY A 429 -13.53 11.82 0.89
N SER A 430 -14.29 10.84 1.41
CA SER A 430 -14.60 10.71 2.84
C SER A 430 -13.88 9.53 3.49
N PHE A 431 -14.45 8.33 3.48
CA PHE A 431 -13.92 7.18 4.20
C PHE A 431 -12.48 6.82 3.81
N ALA A 432 -12.20 6.67 2.51
CA ALA A 432 -10.87 6.32 2.03
C ALA A 432 -9.86 7.44 2.34
N GLN A 433 -10.19 8.69 2.00
CA GLN A 433 -9.36 9.87 2.27
C GLN A 433 -8.96 9.98 3.75
N PHE A 434 -9.90 9.76 4.67
CA PHE A 434 -9.67 9.90 6.12
C PHE A 434 -9.23 8.59 6.80
N GLY A 435 -9.02 7.50 6.06
CA GLY A 435 -8.60 6.22 6.61
C GLY A 435 -9.64 5.56 7.52
N LEU A 436 -10.92 5.84 7.29
CA LEU A 436 -12.04 5.32 8.08
C LEU A 436 -12.63 4.05 7.45
N GLN A 437 -13.18 3.20 8.30
CA GLN A 437 -13.88 2.00 7.89
C GLN A 437 -15.28 2.32 7.36
N VAL A 438 -15.75 1.54 6.38
CA VAL A 438 -17.09 1.70 5.81
C VAL A 438 -18.07 0.83 6.62
N PRO A 439 -19.35 1.23 6.78
CA PRO A 439 -20.24 0.60 7.76
C PRO A 439 -20.65 -0.84 7.41
N TYR A 440 -20.76 -1.19 6.12
CA TYR A 440 -21.32 -2.47 5.67
C TYR A 440 -20.46 -3.13 4.58
N PRO A 441 -19.18 -3.45 4.85
CA PRO A 441 -18.22 -3.85 3.81
C PRO A 441 -18.64 -5.10 3.03
N GLU A 442 -19.24 -6.10 3.68
CA GLU A 442 -19.71 -7.32 3.00
C GLU A 442 -20.87 -7.05 2.04
N ARG A 443 -21.80 -6.15 2.42
CA ARG A 443 -22.93 -5.76 1.58
C ARG A 443 -22.52 -4.88 0.41
N VAL A 444 -21.48 -4.08 0.60
CA VAL A 444 -20.84 -3.35 -0.50
C VAL A 444 -20.29 -4.36 -1.51
N VAL A 445 -19.54 -5.38 -1.06
CA VAL A 445 -19.01 -6.43 -1.94
C VAL A 445 -20.14 -7.14 -2.70
N ASP A 446 -21.21 -7.54 -2.01
CA ASP A 446 -22.38 -8.16 -2.65
C ASP A 446 -22.95 -7.27 -3.76
N THR A 447 -23.22 -6.00 -3.44
CA THR A 447 -23.87 -5.06 -4.35
C THR A 447 -23.02 -4.72 -5.57
N VAL A 448 -21.70 -4.54 -5.40
CA VAL A 448 -20.83 -4.15 -6.51
C VAL A 448 -20.47 -5.34 -7.40
N LEU A 449 -20.37 -6.56 -6.87
CA LEU A 449 -20.21 -7.76 -7.70
C LEU A 449 -21.47 -8.03 -8.52
N ASP A 450 -22.66 -7.88 -7.92
CA ASP A 450 -23.93 -8.01 -8.63
C ASP A 450 -24.07 -6.95 -9.74
N HIS A 451 -23.56 -5.73 -9.51
CA HIS A 451 -23.50 -4.71 -10.55
C HIS A 451 -22.43 -5.00 -11.62
N GLY A 452 -21.28 -5.53 -11.21
CA GLY A 452 -20.13 -5.83 -12.05
C GLY A 452 -20.38 -6.90 -13.12
N VAL A 453 -21.49 -7.64 -13.02
CA VAL A 453 -21.95 -8.62 -14.01
C VAL A 453 -23.13 -8.14 -14.85
N ASP A 454 -23.58 -6.89 -14.67
CA ASP A 454 -24.71 -6.32 -15.40
C ASP A 454 -24.35 -6.08 -16.88
N PRO A 455 -24.96 -6.81 -17.85
CA PRO A 455 -24.59 -6.73 -19.25
C PRO A 455 -24.88 -5.36 -19.88
N ARG A 456 -25.72 -4.52 -19.26
CA ARG A 456 -25.95 -3.14 -19.73
C ARG A 456 -24.67 -2.31 -19.71
N TRP A 457 -23.79 -2.60 -18.76
CA TRP A 457 -22.58 -1.80 -18.47
C TRP A 457 -21.29 -2.58 -18.69
N PHE A 458 -21.33 -3.90 -18.47
CA PHE A 458 -20.14 -4.76 -18.49
C PHE A 458 -20.06 -5.72 -19.69
N ALA A 459 -21.05 -5.72 -20.60
CA ALA A 459 -20.90 -6.44 -21.86
C ALA A 459 -19.72 -5.90 -22.69
N ALA A 460 -19.15 -6.76 -23.53
CA ALA A 460 -18.05 -6.39 -24.42
C ALA A 460 -18.39 -5.11 -25.22
N GLY A 461 -17.50 -4.13 -25.17
CA GLY A 461 -17.69 -2.84 -25.84
C GLY A 461 -18.65 -1.86 -25.15
N ARG A 462 -19.08 -2.10 -23.90
CA ARG A 462 -19.92 -1.15 -23.12
C ARG A 462 -19.20 -0.49 -21.94
N GLN A 463 -18.14 -1.12 -21.42
CA GLN A 463 -17.43 -0.69 -20.21
C GLN A 463 -16.63 0.59 -20.46
N ASN A 464 -16.85 1.65 -19.67
CA ASN A 464 -15.98 2.83 -19.64
C ASN A 464 -15.14 2.87 -18.35
N ALA A 465 -14.23 3.83 -18.25
CA ALA A 465 -13.35 4.00 -17.10
C ALA A 465 -14.14 4.14 -15.77
N CYS A 466 -15.18 4.99 -15.73
CA CYS A 466 -16.00 5.15 -14.53
C CYS A 466 -16.65 3.84 -14.08
N ASN A 467 -17.29 3.09 -14.99
CA ASN A 467 -18.01 1.88 -14.62
C ASN A 467 -17.08 0.85 -13.96
N VAL A 468 -15.86 0.69 -14.50
CA VAL A 468 -14.88 -0.27 -13.95
C VAL A 468 -14.30 0.25 -12.64
N LEU A 469 -13.92 1.54 -12.57
CA LEU A 469 -13.38 2.16 -11.36
C LEU A 469 -14.34 2.07 -10.19
N ASP A 470 -15.62 2.34 -10.47
CA ASP A 470 -16.67 2.43 -9.47
C ASP A 470 -17.06 1.06 -8.90
N VAL A 471 -16.56 -0.05 -9.49
CA VAL A 471 -16.60 -1.41 -8.91
C VAL A 471 -15.25 -1.78 -8.28
N ALA A 472 -14.13 -1.52 -8.97
CA ALA A 472 -12.79 -1.88 -8.52
C ALA A 472 -12.43 -1.21 -7.19
N HIS A 473 -12.68 0.08 -7.03
CA HIS A 473 -12.34 0.80 -5.80
C HIS A 473 -13.18 0.32 -4.60
N PRO A 474 -14.52 0.19 -4.67
CA PRO A 474 -15.28 -0.37 -3.55
C PRO A 474 -14.88 -1.79 -3.16
N LEU A 475 -14.58 -2.67 -4.14
CA LEU A 475 -14.04 -4.00 -3.85
C LEU A 475 -12.71 -3.92 -3.11
N TRP A 476 -11.82 -3.05 -3.57
CA TRP A 476 -10.51 -2.83 -2.95
C TRP A 476 -10.65 -2.29 -1.52
N LEU A 477 -11.48 -1.27 -1.31
CA LEU A 477 -11.69 -0.61 -0.01
C LEU A 477 -12.36 -1.53 1.01
N ALA A 478 -13.45 -2.22 0.62
CA ALA A 478 -14.12 -3.19 1.48
C ALA A 478 -13.24 -4.41 1.76
N GLY A 479 -12.44 -4.85 0.78
CA GLY A 479 -11.48 -5.95 0.90
C GLY A 479 -10.37 -5.71 1.93
N GLN A 480 -10.13 -4.46 2.34
CA GLN A 480 -9.24 -4.16 3.48
C GLN A 480 -9.85 -4.55 4.83
N GLN A 481 -11.18 -4.70 4.92
CA GLN A 481 -11.92 -4.95 6.15
C GLN A 481 -12.50 -6.37 6.23
N THR A 482 -12.80 -7.00 5.09
CA THR A 482 -13.39 -8.35 5.03
C THR A 482 -12.75 -9.20 3.92
N ARG A 483 -12.90 -10.53 4.04
CA ARG A 483 -12.54 -11.51 3.01
C ARG A 483 -13.77 -12.10 2.30
N HIS A 484 -14.97 -11.58 2.60
CA HIS A 484 -16.21 -11.98 1.96
C HIS A 484 -16.11 -11.92 0.44
N ARG A 485 -16.44 -13.02 -0.25
CA ARG A 485 -16.36 -13.19 -1.71
C ARG A 485 -15.04 -12.75 -2.36
N ALA A 486 -13.92 -12.80 -1.63
CA ALA A 486 -12.63 -12.33 -2.13
C ALA A 486 -12.14 -13.06 -3.40
N ALA A 487 -12.47 -14.35 -3.54
CA ALA A 487 -12.13 -15.12 -4.74
C ALA A 487 -12.89 -14.61 -5.98
N GLU A 488 -14.16 -14.25 -5.83
CA GLU A 488 -14.98 -13.70 -6.93
C GLU A 488 -14.53 -12.28 -7.29
N ALA A 489 -14.22 -11.45 -6.29
CA ALA A 489 -13.65 -10.12 -6.51
C ALA A 489 -12.32 -10.18 -7.25
N ARG A 490 -11.46 -11.14 -6.90
CA ARG A 490 -10.20 -11.39 -7.60
C ARG A 490 -10.43 -11.84 -9.05
N ALA A 491 -11.33 -12.81 -9.27
CA ALA A 491 -11.63 -13.30 -10.62
C ALA A 491 -12.19 -12.17 -11.52
N TRP A 492 -13.11 -11.36 -10.99
CA TRP A 492 -13.62 -10.18 -11.68
C TRP A 492 -12.49 -9.20 -12.00
N ALA A 493 -11.58 -8.94 -11.06
CA ALA A 493 -10.46 -8.04 -11.29
C ALA A 493 -9.48 -8.55 -12.36
N GLU A 494 -9.18 -9.85 -12.38
CA GLU A 494 -8.31 -10.49 -13.39
C GLU A 494 -8.90 -10.39 -14.80
N GLU A 495 -10.22 -10.58 -14.94
CA GLU A 495 -10.93 -10.41 -16.21
C GLU A 495 -10.89 -8.96 -16.69
N GLN A 496 -11.25 -8.01 -15.82
CA GLN A 496 -11.25 -6.59 -16.17
C GLN A 496 -9.83 -6.07 -16.46
N LEU A 497 -8.82 -6.55 -15.73
CA LEU A 497 -7.43 -6.18 -15.96
C LEU A 497 -7.00 -6.57 -17.37
N THR A 498 -7.27 -7.81 -17.76
CA THR A 498 -6.93 -8.31 -19.11
C THR A 498 -7.55 -7.43 -20.20
N GLN A 499 -8.84 -7.11 -20.07
CA GLN A 499 -9.55 -6.24 -21.02
C GLN A 499 -9.05 -4.78 -21.01
N ALA A 500 -8.60 -4.28 -19.85
CA ALA A 500 -8.08 -2.92 -19.73
C ALA A 500 -6.74 -2.76 -20.44
N LEU A 501 -5.82 -3.72 -20.28
CA LEU A 501 -4.49 -3.67 -20.90
C LEU A 501 -4.54 -3.62 -22.43
N GLU A 502 -5.53 -4.26 -23.05
CA GLU A 502 -5.72 -4.28 -24.51
C GLU A 502 -6.20 -2.94 -25.08
N ARG A 503 -6.71 -2.02 -24.24
CA ARG A 503 -7.25 -0.73 -24.68
C ARG A 503 -6.17 0.33 -24.94
N TRP A 504 -4.93 0.06 -24.56
CA TRP A 504 -3.83 1.01 -24.75
C TRP A 504 -3.58 1.25 -26.25
N ARG A 505 -3.58 2.52 -26.66
CA ARG A 505 -3.23 2.93 -28.02
C ARG A 505 -1.87 3.60 -28.04
N ASP A 506 -0.96 3.07 -28.87
CA ASP A 506 0.40 3.58 -28.98
C ASP A 506 0.45 5.07 -29.29
N GLY A 507 1.26 5.80 -28.50
CA GLY A 507 1.46 7.24 -28.63
C GLY A 507 0.23 8.11 -28.29
N ALA A 508 -0.87 7.50 -27.87
CA ALA A 508 -2.13 8.21 -27.62
C ALA A 508 -2.74 7.90 -26.24
N GLY A 509 -2.39 6.76 -25.63
CA GLY A 509 -2.87 6.35 -24.31
C GLY A 509 -4.24 5.67 -24.35
N PHE A 510 -5.08 5.98 -23.37
CA PHE A 510 -6.42 5.42 -23.26
C PHE A 510 -7.52 6.41 -23.64
N GLY A 511 -8.54 5.93 -24.34
CA GLY A 511 -9.84 6.59 -24.41
C GLY A 511 -10.66 6.29 -23.15
N PHE A 512 -11.61 7.17 -22.82
CA PHE A 512 -12.44 6.98 -21.63
C PHE A 512 -13.34 5.73 -21.72
N GLY A 513 -13.78 5.38 -22.93
CA GLY A 513 -14.58 4.19 -23.21
C GLY A 513 -14.26 3.59 -24.59
N PRO A 514 -14.88 2.45 -24.93
CA PRO A 514 -14.61 1.72 -26.16
C PRO A 514 -15.03 2.49 -27.41
N PRO A 515 -14.37 2.26 -28.55
CA PRO A 515 -14.80 2.80 -29.85
C PRO A 515 -16.11 2.13 -30.32
N GLY A 516 -17.11 2.92 -30.74
CA GLY A 516 -18.37 2.42 -31.34
C GLY A 516 -19.66 3.07 -30.81
N GLU A 517 -20.81 2.68 -31.39
CA GLU A 517 -22.15 3.12 -30.97
C GLU A 517 -22.64 2.32 -29.76
N GLY A 518 -22.51 2.88 -28.54
CA GLY A 518 -23.08 2.25 -27.35
C GLY A 518 -22.54 2.68 -25.98
N GLY A 519 -21.46 3.45 -25.91
CA GLY A 519 -20.88 3.94 -24.65
C GLY A 519 -21.39 5.32 -24.22
N SER A 520 -21.75 5.48 -22.94
CA SER A 520 -21.98 6.78 -22.28
C SER A 520 -20.67 7.31 -21.65
N GLY A 521 -20.40 8.62 -21.74
CA GLY A 521 -19.27 9.29 -21.08
C GLY A 521 -18.49 10.28 -21.98
N PRO A 522 -17.61 11.12 -21.41
CA PRO A 522 -16.80 12.08 -22.17
C PRO A 522 -15.67 11.37 -22.93
N GLY A 523 -15.62 11.54 -24.26
CA GLY A 523 -14.43 11.22 -25.08
C GLY A 523 -14.15 9.73 -25.35
N ARG A 524 -14.44 9.26 -26.57
CA ARG A 524 -14.05 7.91 -27.03
C ARG A 524 -12.60 7.86 -27.52
N ASP A 525 -12.08 9.00 -27.93
CA ASP A 525 -10.73 9.13 -28.43
C ASP A 525 -9.73 9.20 -27.27
N PRO A 526 -8.52 8.64 -27.43
CA PRO A 526 -7.50 8.72 -26.40
C PRO A 526 -7.07 10.14 -26.07
N GLY A 527 -7.00 10.39 -24.77
CA GLY A 527 -6.62 11.67 -24.17
C GLY A 527 -6.06 11.48 -22.77
N LEU A 528 -5.66 12.60 -22.16
CA LEU A 528 -5.11 12.63 -20.81
C LEU A 528 -6.13 12.12 -19.78
N GLN A 529 -7.39 12.53 -19.89
CA GLN A 529 -8.44 12.14 -18.96
C GLN A 529 -8.66 10.62 -18.94
N GLY A 530 -8.76 9.99 -20.12
CA GLY A 530 -8.89 8.54 -20.20
C GLY A 530 -7.65 7.84 -19.68
N THR A 531 -6.46 8.38 -19.99
CA THR A 531 -5.18 7.80 -19.60
C THR A 531 -4.95 7.81 -18.10
N GLU A 532 -5.13 8.95 -17.44
CA GLU A 532 -5.02 9.09 -15.98
C GLU A 532 -5.92 8.07 -15.28
N MET A 533 -7.22 8.07 -15.61
CA MET A 533 -8.19 7.20 -14.96
C MET A 533 -7.87 5.71 -15.17
N TRP A 534 -7.54 5.29 -16.38
CA TRP A 534 -7.23 3.88 -16.66
C TRP A 534 -5.95 3.40 -15.99
N LEU A 535 -4.93 4.26 -15.84
CA LEU A 535 -3.73 3.90 -15.08
C LEU A 535 -4.07 3.63 -13.60
N ALA A 536 -4.92 4.45 -12.99
CA ALA A 536 -5.39 4.20 -11.63
C ALA A 536 -6.25 2.93 -11.52
N ILE A 537 -7.16 2.70 -12.47
CA ILE A 537 -7.98 1.49 -12.54
C ILE A 537 -7.10 0.24 -12.67
N ILE A 538 -6.14 0.25 -13.59
CA ILE A 538 -5.23 -0.87 -13.82
C ILE A 538 -4.45 -1.19 -12.55
N TRP A 539 -4.04 -0.18 -11.80
CA TRP A 539 -3.41 -0.41 -10.50
C TRP A 539 -4.34 -1.10 -9.50
N LEU A 540 -5.57 -0.61 -9.32
CA LEU A 540 -6.56 -1.22 -8.40
C LEU A 540 -6.87 -2.67 -8.79
N LEU A 541 -7.08 -2.93 -10.08
CA LEU A 541 -7.35 -4.27 -10.60
C LEU A 541 -6.13 -5.19 -10.43
N ALA A 542 -4.93 -4.71 -10.69
CA ALA A 542 -3.69 -5.46 -10.48
C ALA A 542 -3.45 -5.75 -9.00
N ASP A 543 -3.83 -4.86 -8.08
CA ASP A 543 -3.67 -5.06 -6.64
C ASP A 543 -4.68 -6.12 -6.14
N LEU A 544 -5.94 -6.04 -6.57
CA LEU A 544 -6.96 -7.07 -6.33
C LEU A 544 -6.55 -8.45 -6.90
N ALA A 545 -5.87 -8.46 -8.05
CA ALA A 545 -5.30 -9.66 -8.68
C ALA A 545 -3.97 -10.14 -8.05
N GLY A 546 -3.35 -9.33 -7.18
CA GLY A 546 -2.07 -9.65 -6.53
C GLY A 546 -0.85 -9.57 -7.46
N VAL A 547 -0.88 -8.69 -8.47
CA VAL A 547 0.20 -8.45 -9.44
C VAL A 547 0.54 -6.97 -9.65
N ALA A 548 0.09 -6.07 -8.76
CA ALA A 548 0.35 -4.62 -8.85
C ALA A 548 1.83 -4.24 -8.79
N ASP A 549 2.68 -5.07 -8.16
CA ASP A 549 4.14 -4.89 -8.11
C ASP A 549 4.76 -4.84 -9.53
N ARG A 550 4.12 -5.49 -10.50
CA ARG A 550 4.56 -5.53 -11.90
C ARG A 550 4.37 -4.21 -12.64
N LEU A 551 3.55 -3.29 -12.15
CA LEU A 551 3.32 -1.98 -12.78
C LEU A 551 4.49 -1.01 -12.56
N GLY A 552 5.18 -1.13 -11.42
CA GLY A 552 6.24 -0.19 -11.05
C GLY A 552 5.74 1.23 -10.76
N TYR A 553 4.44 1.42 -10.55
CA TYR A 553 3.84 2.68 -10.09
C TYR A 553 2.69 2.40 -9.11
N ARG A 554 2.26 3.43 -8.39
CA ARG A 554 1.11 3.41 -7.48
C ARG A 554 0.41 4.77 -7.52
N PRO A 555 -0.93 4.84 -7.68
CA PRO A 555 -1.66 6.10 -7.72
C PRO A 555 -1.53 6.89 -6.43
N ARG A 556 -1.25 8.19 -6.58
CA ARG A 556 -1.11 9.14 -5.47
C ARG A 556 -2.01 10.36 -5.62
N GLY A 557 -2.59 10.57 -6.81
CA GLY A 557 -3.50 11.69 -7.06
C GLY A 557 -4.96 11.34 -6.81
N VAL A 558 -5.87 11.76 -7.70
CA VAL A 558 -7.33 11.73 -7.47
C VAL A 558 -7.87 10.34 -7.14
N HIS A 559 -7.22 9.28 -7.63
CA HIS A 559 -7.66 7.88 -7.49
C HIS A 559 -6.75 7.04 -6.58
N ARG A 560 -6.03 7.68 -5.66
CA ARG A 560 -5.15 7.03 -4.68
C ARG A 560 -5.87 5.98 -3.80
N PRO A 561 -5.20 4.88 -3.43
CA PRO A 561 -5.74 3.86 -2.54
C PRO A 561 -5.58 4.20 -1.04
N GLU A 562 -4.55 4.95 -0.68
CA GLU A 562 -4.20 5.20 0.72
C GLU A 562 -4.93 6.42 1.28
N ALA A 563 -5.21 6.39 2.58
CA ALA A 563 -5.64 7.56 3.33
C ALA A 563 -4.68 8.73 3.10
N ALA A 564 -5.22 9.90 2.84
CA ALA A 564 -4.41 11.10 2.74
C ALA A 564 -3.68 11.34 4.04
N HIS A 565 -2.41 11.74 3.93
CA HIS A 565 -1.55 11.95 5.07
C HIS A 565 -2.19 13.06 5.92
N SER A 566 -2.92 12.68 6.95
CA SER A 566 -3.30 13.62 7.99
C SER A 566 -2.00 14.08 8.63
N PRO A 567 -1.64 15.38 8.60
CA PRO A 567 -0.64 15.86 9.52
C PRO A 567 -1.16 15.50 10.91
N ALA A 568 -0.43 14.64 11.64
CA ALA A 568 -0.72 14.39 13.03
C ALA A 568 -0.93 15.76 13.71
N PRO A 569 -2.00 15.95 14.50
CA PRO A 569 -2.20 17.22 15.17
C PRO A 569 -0.91 17.53 15.92
N ARG A 570 -0.27 18.65 15.58
CA ARG A 570 0.79 19.21 16.41
C ARG A 570 0.10 19.59 17.70
N ILE A 571 0.06 18.66 18.66
CA ILE A 571 -0.20 18.99 20.05
C ILE A 571 0.95 19.97 20.38
N PRO A 572 0.67 21.25 20.65
CA PRO A 572 1.71 22.13 21.13
C PRO A 572 2.25 21.49 22.41
N ALA A 573 3.54 21.16 22.42
CA ALA A 573 4.25 20.75 23.62
C ALA A 573 4.33 21.96 24.55
N GLN A 574 3.22 22.28 25.21
CA GLN A 574 3.17 23.11 26.40
C GLN A 574 3.26 22.12 27.56
N PRO A 575 4.39 22.06 28.30
CA PRO A 575 4.42 21.31 29.54
C PRO A 575 3.41 21.94 30.49
N ILE A 576 2.35 21.20 30.82
CA ILE A 576 1.49 21.52 31.96
C ILE A 576 2.40 21.39 33.19
N PRO A 577 2.61 22.45 34.00
CA PRO A 577 3.28 22.31 35.27
C PRO A 577 2.41 21.43 36.15
N ILE A 578 2.91 20.26 36.52
CA ILE A 578 2.32 19.48 37.60
C ILE A 578 2.71 20.21 38.89
N ASP A 579 1.76 20.94 39.46
CA ASP A 579 1.86 21.44 40.83
C ASP A 579 1.66 20.26 41.79
N ASN A 580 2.75 19.82 42.43
CA ASN A 580 2.73 18.78 43.46
C ASN A 580 2.44 19.37 44.85
N SER A 581 1.46 20.27 44.97
CA SER A 581 0.95 20.72 46.25
C SER A 581 -0.56 20.47 46.39
N LEU A 582 -0.89 19.26 46.87
CA LEU A 582 -1.80 18.94 47.99
C LEU A 582 -2.24 17.48 47.96
#